data_AF-A0A535I5J2-F1
#
_entry.id   AF-A0A535I5J2-F1
#
_cell.length_a   1.000
_cell.length_b   1.000
_cell.length_c   1.000
_cell.angle_alpha   90.00
_cell.angle_beta   90.00
_cell.angle_gamma   90.00
#
_symmetry.space_group_name_H-M   'P 1'
#
loop_
_entity.id
_entity.type
_entity.pdbx_description
1 polymer ?
#
loop_
_entity_poly.entity_id
_entity_poly.type
_entity_poly.pdbx_seq_one_letter_code
_entity_poly.pdbx_strand_id
1 'polypeptide(L)' 'MEFFNLKTKQKVQIPDSELKKRRSVRTTSGGKRQERYAAIAVVHEGGKPLQLFKFINKETFDSLDVPETN' A
#
# COMPACT_ATOMS: atom_id res chain seq x y z
N MET A 1 -5.34 -8.78 -3.19
CA MET A 1 -5.32 -7.51 -3.96
C MET A 1 -4.25 -7.48 -5.06
N GLU A 2 -4.54 -6.87 -6.23
CA GLU A 2 -3.58 -6.71 -7.34
C GLU A 2 -2.62 -5.53 -7.12
N PHE A 3 -1.31 -5.74 -7.26
CA PHE A 3 -0.26 -4.72 -7.27
C PHE A 3 0.48 -4.71 -8.61
N PHE A 4 1.05 -3.56 -8.99
CA PHE A 4 1.95 -3.46 -10.14
C PHE A 4 3.40 -3.41 -9.68
N ASN A 5 4.18 -4.41 -10.07
CA ASN A 5 5.61 -4.45 -9.82
C ASN A 5 6.34 -3.69 -10.93
N LEU A 6 6.89 -2.52 -10.61
CA LEU A 6 7.61 -1.68 -11.57
C LEU A 6 8.94 -2.28 -12.05
N LYS A 7 9.57 -3.17 -11.25
CA LYS A 7 10.83 -3.84 -11.64
C LYS A 7 10.60 -4.86 -12.73
N THR A 8 9.62 -5.74 -12.54
CA THR A 8 9.28 -6.80 -13.52
C THR A 8 8.29 -6.33 -14.58
N LYS A 9 7.66 -5.17 -14.36
CA LYS A 9 6.59 -4.60 -15.20
C LYS A 9 5.37 -5.52 -15.29
N GLN A 10 5.08 -6.22 -14.21
CA GLN A 10 4.00 -7.21 -14.14
C GLN A 10 3.03 -6.90 -13.01
N LYS A 11 1.78 -7.34 -13.19
CA LYS A 11 0.79 -7.36 -12.13
C LYS A 11 0.98 -8.61 -11.28
N VAL A 12 0.95 -8.45 -9.97
CA VAL A 12 1.03 -9.54 -9.01
C VAL A 12 -0.21 -9.51 -8.12
N GLN A 13 -0.84 -10.66 -7.92
CA GLN A 13 -1.91 -10.82 -6.94
C GLN A 13 -1.29 -11.23 -5.61
N ILE A 14 -1.57 -10.44 -4.58
CA ILE A 14 -1.08 -10.68 -3.21
C ILE A 14 -2.30 -10.96 -2.33
N PRO A 15 -2.35 -12.07 -1.58
CA PRO A 15 -3.46 -12.35 -0.68
C PRO A 15 -3.50 -11.32 0.45
N ASP A 16 -4.70 -11.02 0.95
CA ASP A 16 -4.89 -9.94 1.93
C ASP A 16 -4.17 -10.24 3.26
N SER A 17 -3.99 -11.52 3.61
CA SER A 17 -3.20 -11.98 4.77
C SER A 17 -1.72 -11.59 4.73
N GLU A 18 -1.17 -11.28 3.55
CA GLU A 18 0.21 -10.84 3.36
C GLU A 18 0.34 -9.32 3.24
N LEU A 19 -0.78 -8.59 3.35
CA LEU A 19 -0.79 -7.15 3.24
C LEU A 19 -0.59 -6.48 4.60
N LYS A 20 -0.08 -5.26 4.53
CA LYS A 20 -0.16 -4.27 5.61
C LYS A 20 -0.88 -3.06 5.07
N LYS A 21 -1.49 -2.26 5.93
CA LYS A 21 -2.10 -0.99 5.54
C LYS A 21 -1.37 0.18 6.18
N ARG A 22 -1.34 1.33 5.50
CA ARG A 22 -0.74 2.56 6.02
C ARG A 22 -1.62 3.77 5.74
N ARG A 23 -1.83 4.58 6.78
CA ARG A 23 -2.42 5.91 6.66
C ARG A 23 -1.32 6.96 6.74
N SER A 24 -1.36 7.94 5.85
CA SER A 24 -0.47 9.11 5.87
C SER A 24 -1.30 10.37 5.89
N VAL A 25 -1.08 11.19 6.92
CA VAL A 25 -1.71 12.51 7.07
C VAL A 25 -0.63 13.56 6.97
N ARG A 26 -0.76 14.46 5.99
CA ARG A 26 0.14 15.62 5.86
C ARG A 26 -0.66 16.90 5.67
N THR A 27 -0.16 17.99 6.23
CA THR A 27 -0.66 19.33 5.93
C THR A 27 0.09 19.85 4.71
N THR A 28 -0.63 20.34 3.70
CA THR A 28 -0.01 20.97 2.53
C THR A 28 0.50 22.37 2.88
N SER A 29 1.37 22.93 2.04
CA SER A 29 1.87 24.30 2.19
C SER A 29 0.76 25.36 2.25
N GLY A 30 -0.42 25.07 1.69
CA GLY A 30 -1.62 25.92 1.77
C GLY A 30 -2.55 25.64 2.95
N GLY A 31 -2.09 24.89 3.97
CA GLY A 31 -2.85 24.61 5.20
C GLY A 31 -3.94 23.54 5.08
N LYS A 32 -4.12 22.90 3.92
CA LYS A 32 -5.12 21.84 3.74
C LYS A 32 -4.59 20.50 4.26
N ARG A 33 -5.41 19.78 5.03
CA ARG A 33 -5.12 18.40 5.43
C ARG A 33 -5.28 17.46 4.22
N GLN A 34 -4.26 16.66 3.95
CA GLN A 34 -4.29 15.60 2.97
C GLN A 34 -4.12 14.26 3.67
N GLU A 35 -5.10 13.39 3.51
CA GLU A 35 -5.05 12.02 3.98
C GLU A 35 -4.86 11.07 2.78
N ARG A 36 -3.95 10.11 2.91
CA ARG A 36 -3.70 9.08 1.93
C ARG A 36 -3.73 7.72 2.60
N TYR A 37 -4.35 6.76 1.92
CA TYR A 37 -4.48 5.39 2.37
C TYR A 37 -3.78 4.48 1.38
N ALA A 38 -2.99 3.53 1.87
CA ALA A 38 -2.26 2.60 1.04
C ALA A 38 -2.30 1.17 1.59
N ALA A 39 -2.44 0.21 0.70
CA ALA A 39 -2.08 -1.18 0.94
C ALA A 39 -0.61 -1.39 0.57
N ILE A 40 0.08 -2.22 1.34
CA ILE A 40 1.51 -2.49 1.25
C ILE A 40 1.70 -3.99 1.15
N ALA A 41 2.49 -4.42 0.18
CA ALA A 41 2.95 -5.80 0.04
C ALA A 41 4.47 -5.84 0.02
N VAL A 42 5.07 -6.94 0.48
CA VAL A 42 6.51 -7.21 0.33
C VAL A 42 6.66 -8.45 -0.52
N VAL A 43 7.27 -8.31 -1.69
CA VAL A 43 7.59 -9.41 -2.60
C VAL A 43 9.11 -9.61 -2.67
N HIS A 44 9.59 -10.79 -3.05
CA HIS A 44 11.02 -11.04 -3.21
C HIS A 44 11.37 -11.12 -4.69
N GLU A 45 12.21 -10.19 -5.14
CA GLU A 45 12.68 -10.11 -6.53
C GLU A 45 14.19 -10.23 -6.57
N GLY A 46 14.70 -11.31 -7.18
CA GLY A 46 16.14 -11.61 -7.19
C GLY A 46 16.72 -11.80 -5.78
N GLY A 47 15.95 -12.41 -4.88
CA GLY A 47 16.35 -12.65 -3.48
C GLY A 47 16.33 -11.42 -2.56
N LYS A 48 15.89 -10.26 -3.06
CA LYS A 48 15.80 -9.02 -2.27
C LYS A 48 14.34 -8.64 -2.03
N PRO A 49 13.98 -8.20 -0.81
CA PRO A 49 12.64 -7.70 -0.54
C PRO A 49 12.38 -6.42 -1.33
N LEU A 50 11.21 -6.35 -1.94
CA LEU A 50 10.69 -5.22 -2.68
C LEU A 50 9.33 -4.86 -2.11
N GLN A 51 9.22 -3.65 -1.59
CA GLN A 51 7.97 -3.15 -1.06
C GLN A 51 7.15 -2.50 -2.17
N LEU A 52 5.93 -3.00 -2.35
CA LEU A 52 4.95 -2.46 -3.29
C LEU A 52 3.88 -1.68 -2.54
N PHE A 53 3.46 -0.56 -3.12
CA PHE A 53 2.42 0.29 -2.57
C PHE A 53 1.27 0.39 -3.56
N LYS A 54 0.05 0.29 -3.06
CA LYS A 54 -1.16 0.59 -3.80
C LYS A 54 -1.99 1.60 -3.02
N PHE A 55 -2.14 2.79 -3.58
CA PHE A 55 -3.04 3.79 -3.02
C PHE A 55 -4.48 3.36 -3.22
N ILE A 56 -5.25 3.37 -2.14
CA ILE A 56 -6.64 2.96 -2.09
C ILE A 56 -7.48 4.09 -1.47
N ASN A 57 -8.80 4.01 -1.61
CA ASN A 57 -9.70 4.94 -0.94
C ASN A 57 -9.86 4.56 0.55
N LYS A 58 -10.51 5.42 1.32
CA LYS A 58 -10.76 5.20 2.75
C LYS A 58 -11.63 3.95 2.99
N GLU A 59 -12.66 3.74 2.18
CA GLU A 59 -13.58 2.61 2.31
C GLU A 59 -12.85 1.26 2.22
N THR A 60 -12.00 1.07 1.19
CA THR A 60 -11.19 -0.14 1.02
C THR A 60 -10.16 -0.29 2.15
N PHE A 61 -9.64 0.82 2.67
CA PHE A 61 -8.69 0.78 3.79
C PHE A 61 -9.35 0.34 5.09
N ASP A 62 -10.55 0.83 5.35
CA ASP A 62 -11.33 0.51 6.54
C ASP A 62 -11.85 -0.93 6.50
N SER A 63 -12.19 -1.45 5.30
CA SER A 63 -12.64 -2.83 5.12
C SER A 63 -11.51 -3.87 5.22
N LEU A 64 -10.25 -3.46 5.05
CA LEU A 64 -9.10 -4.36 5.13
C LEU A 64 -8.77 -4.69 6.59
N ASP A 65 -8.99 -5.94 6.99
CA ASP A 65 -8.61 -6.46 8.31
C ASP A 65 -7.14 -6.94 8.31
N VAL A 66 -6.22 -5.99 8.14
CA VAL A 66 -4.77 -6.22 8.06
C VAL A 66 -4.03 -5.23 8.96
N PRO A 67 -2.85 -5.59 9.49
CA PRO A 67 -2.13 -4.74 10.42
C PRO A 67 -1.77 -3.39 9.81
N GLU A 68 -1.99 -2.32 10.58
CA GLU A 68 -1.59 -0.96 10.20
C GLU A 68 -0.13 -0.70 10.58
N THR A 69 0.62 -0.08 9.66
CA THR A 69 2.01 0.34 9.87
C THR A 69 2.10 1.86 9.79
N ASN A 70 2.88 2.46 10.70
CA ASN A 70 3.13 3.91 10.76
C ASN A 70 4.21 4.36 9.76
#